data_AF-A0AAD5SZA9-F1
#
_entry.id   AF-A0AAD5SZA9-F1
#
_cell.length_a   1.000
_cell.length_b   1.000
_cell.length_c   1.000
_cell.angle_alpha   90.00
_cell.angle_beta   90.00
_cell.angle_gamma   90.00
#
_symmetry.space_group_name_H-M   'P 1'
#
loop_
_entity.id
_entity.type
_entity.pdbx_description
1 polymer ?
#
loop_
_entity_poly.entity_id
_entity_poly.type
_entity_poly.pdbx_seq_one_letter_code
_entity_poly.pdbx_strand_id
1 'polypeptide(L)'
;MIVAVGTTNKAKVSAVTEAVNNLFPGQEITVHGVSVLSGVRNQPMSDEETIEGATNRANRAFAVVENADFGVGVEGGIHKIGDRYFDGGWIVVVDKN
;
A
#
# COMPACT_ATOMS: atom_id res chain seq x y z
N MET A 1 -7.78 -2.99 -15.87
CA MET A 1 -6.72 -2.28 -15.14
C MET A 1 -6.15 -3.23 -14.10
N ILE A 2 -4.83 -3.30 -13.97
CA ILE A 2 -4.13 -4.18 -13.04
C ILE A 2 -3.54 -3.34 -11.91
N VAL A 3 -3.94 -3.63 -10.66
CA VAL A 3 -3.45 -2.95 -9.46
C VAL A 3 -2.69 -3.96 -8.60
N ALA A 4 -1.39 -3.73 -8.41
CA ALA A 4 -0.54 -4.54 -7.55
C ALA A 4 -0.56 -3.97 -6.12
N VAL A 5 -0.80 -4.80 -5.11
CA VAL A 5 -0.83 -4.36 -3.70
C VAL A 5 0.27 -5.08 -2.93
N GLY A 6 1.16 -4.34 -2.28
CA GLY A 6 2.34 -4.88 -1.59
C GLY A 6 2.08 -5.57 -0.24
N THR A 7 0.96 -6.30 -0.15
CA THR A 7 0.60 -7.16 0.98
C THR A 7 -0.36 -8.26 0.54
N THR A 8 -0.36 -9.38 1.27
CA THR A 8 -1.37 -10.45 1.16
C THR A 8 -2.42 -10.41 2.27
N ASN A 9 -2.39 -9.39 3.13
CA ASN A 9 -3.41 -9.20 4.17
C ASN A 9 -4.77 -8.92 3.51
N LYS A 10 -5.73 -9.82 3.71
CA LYS A 10 -7.06 -9.76 3.08
C LYS A 10 -7.78 -8.44 3.34
N ALA A 11 -7.69 -7.88 4.55
CA ALA A 11 -8.38 -6.61 4.86
C ALA A 11 -7.79 -5.45 4.06
N LYS A 12 -6.45 -5.37 3.95
CA LYS A 12 -5.76 -4.33 3.17
C LYS A 12 -6.04 -4.47 1.68
N VAL A 13 -6.00 -5.70 1.15
CA VAL A 13 -6.32 -5.95 -0.27
C VAL A 13 -7.78 -5.59 -0.56
N SER A 14 -8.73 -6.01 0.28
CA SER A 14 -10.15 -5.67 0.12
C SER A 14 -10.40 -4.16 0.17
N ALA A 15 -9.74 -3.43 1.07
CA ALA A 15 -9.86 -1.97 1.15
C ALA A 15 -9.39 -1.29 -0.14
N VAL A 16 -8.26 -1.73 -0.71
CA VAL A 16 -7.78 -1.23 -2.01
C VAL A 16 -8.75 -1.60 -3.12
N THR A 17 -9.24 -2.84 -3.16
CA THR A 17 -10.23 -3.30 -4.16
C THR A 17 -11.50 -2.47 -4.14
N GLU A 18 -12.05 -2.18 -2.96
CA GLU A 18 -13.22 -1.33 -2.81
C GLU A 18 -12.94 0.10 -3.28
N ALA A 19 -11.80 0.68 -2.86
CA ALA A 19 -11.42 2.02 -3.26
C ALA A 19 -11.29 2.17 -4.78
N VAL A 20 -10.60 1.25 -5.47
CA VAL A 20 -10.42 1.34 -6.92
C VAL A 20 -11.71 1.10 -7.69
N ASN A 21 -12.59 0.20 -7.23
CA ASN A 21 -13.89 -0.02 -7.85
C ASN A 21 -14.80 1.21 -7.72
N ASN A 22 -14.73 1.91 -6.58
CA ASN A 22 -15.49 3.14 -6.36
C ASN A 22 -14.94 4.31 -7.19
N LEU A 23 -13.62 4.39 -7.38
CA LEU A 23 -12.98 5.44 -8.19
C LEU A 23 -13.21 5.27 -9.69
N PHE A 24 -13.29 4.02 -10.17
CA PHE A 24 -13.43 3.69 -11.59
C PHE A 24 -14.67 2.82 -11.84
N PRO A 25 -15.89 3.37 -11.66
CA PRO A 25 -17.12 2.61 -11.78
C PRO A 25 -17.29 2.05 -13.21
N GLY A 26 -17.59 0.75 -13.29
CA GLY A 26 -17.83 0.04 -14.56
C GLY A 26 -16.57 -0.38 -15.31
N GLN A 27 -15.37 -0.06 -14.81
CA GLN A 27 -14.12 -0.56 -15.36
C GLN A 27 -13.80 -1.96 -14.80
N GLU A 28 -13.28 -2.85 -15.64
CA GLU A 28 -12.76 -4.14 -15.17
C GLU A 28 -11.39 -3.93 -14.51
N ILE A 29 -11.32 -4.22 -13.20
CA ILE A 29 -10.12 -4.03 -12.38
C ILE A 29 -9.75 -5.36 -11.71
N THR A 30 -8.49 -5.76 -11.88
CA THR A 30 -7.91 -6.92 -11.20
C THR A 30 -6.91 -6.43 -10.16
N VAL A 31 -7.12 -6.82 -8.90
CA VAL A 31 -6.24 -6.46 -7.79
C VAL A 31 -5.41 -7.68 -7.37
N HIS A 32 -4.10 -7.56 -7.44
CA HIS A 32 -3.16 -8.62 -7.06
C HIS A 32 -2.44 -8.27 -5.75
N GLY A 33 -2.80 -8.95 -4.65
CA GLY A 33 -2.04 -8.89 -3.42
C GLY A 33 -0.76 -9.73 -3.50
N VAL A 34 0.40 -9.11 -3.29
CA VAL A 34 1.71 -9.76 -3.36
C VAL A 34 2.49 -9.58 -2.05
N SER A 35 3.17 -10.64 -1.63
CA SER A 35 4.00 -10.60 -0.42
C SER A 35 5.35 -9.98 -0.76
N VAL A 36 5.56 -8.75 -0.28
CA VAL A 36 6.84 -8.03 -0.42
C VAL A 36 7.26 -7.49 0.94
N LEU A 37 8.57 -7.33 1.14
CA LEU A 37 9.11 -6.72 2.36
C LEU A 37 8.85 -5.20 2.33
N SER A 38 8.62 -4.57 3.49
CA SER A 38 8.56 -3.09 3.60
C SER A 38 9.95 -2.46 3.66
N GLY A 39 10.99 -3.21 4.03
CA GLY A 39 12.36 -2.68 4.15
C GLY A 39 12.59 -1.81 5.39
N VAL A 40 11.56 -1.62 6.23
CA VAL A 40 11.62 -0.89 7.51
C VAL A 40 11.26 -1.82 8.66
N ARG A 41 11.16 -1.30 9.89
CA ARG A 41 10.77 -2.09 11.06
C ARG A 41 9.37 -2.70 10.88
N ASN A 42 9.15 -3.86 11.51
CA ASN A 42 7.82 -4.49 11.56
C ASN A 42 6.75 -3.59 12.20
N GLN A 43 7.15 -2.73 13.13
CA GLN A 43 6.34 -1.66 13.71
C GLN A 43 7.06 -0.33 13.47
N PRO A 44 6.72 0.39 12.40
CA PRO A 44 7.20 1.75 12.19
C PRO A 44 6.77 2.67 13.34
N MET A 45 7.66 3.57 13.73
CA MET A 45 7.46 4.46 14.91
C MET A 45 7.46 5.96 14.55
N SER A 46 7.43 6.28 13.25
CA SER A 46 7.26 7.65 12.76
C SER A 46 6.53 7.67 11.42
N ASP A 47 6.05 8.85 11.01
CA ASP A 47 5.45 9.05 9.69
C ASP A 47 6.45 8.75 8.58
N GLU A 48 7.69 9.24 8.70
CA GLU A 48 8.73 9.08 7.69
C GLU A 48 9.02 7.60 7.41
N GLU A 49 9.19 6.80 8.47
CA GLU A 49 9.45 5.37 8.32
C GLU A 49 8.22 4.63 7.78
N THR A 50 7.01 5.01 8.19
CA THR A 50 5.78 4.38 7.71
C THR A 50 5.58 4.67 6.22
N ILE A 51 5.85 5.91 5.78
CA ILE A 51 5.84 6.33 4.38
C ILE A 51 6.91 5.58 3.58
N GLU A 52 8.12 5.42 4.12
CA GLU A 52 9.17 4.62 3.48
C GLU A 52 8.73 3.16 3.30
N GLY A 53 8.16 2.55 4.34
CA GLY A 53 7.61 1.19 4.28
C GLY A 53 6.50 1.04 3.24
N ALA A 54 5.57 1.98 3.18
CA ALA A 54 4.50 2.01 2.18
C ALA A 54 5.07 2.18 0.76
N THR A 55 5.99 3.13 0.55
CA THR A 55 6.67 3.37 -0.73
C THR A 55 7.40 2.13 -1.24
N ASN A 56 8.16 1.47 -0.36
CA ASN A 56 8.88 0.24 -0.69
C ASN A 56 7.92 -0.88 -1.09
N ARG A 57 6.80 -1.04 -0.38
CA ARG A 57 5.76 -2.01 -0.74
C ARG A 57 5.13 -1.71 -2.09
N ALA A 58 4.78 -0.45 -2.36
CA ALA A 58 4.19 -0.01 -3.62
C ALA A 58 5.11 -0.34 -4.81
N ASN A 59 6.37 0.11 -4.73
CA ASN A 59 7.37 -0.11 -5.78
C ASN A 59 7.68 -1.59 -6.01
N ARG A 60 7.86 -2.36 -4.93
CA ARG A 60 8.17 -3.80 -5.05
C ARG A 60 6.98 -4.59 -5.60
N ALA A 61 5.75 -4.24 -5.23
CA ALA A 61 4.57 -4.86 -5.79
C ALA A 61 4.45 -4.57 -7.29
N PHE A 62 4.65 -3.30 -7.66
CA PHE A 62 4.62 -2.84 -9.04
C PHE A 62 5.66 -3.54 -9.93
N ALA A 63 6.86 -3.76 -9.39
CA ALA A 63 7.94 -4.44 -10.12
C ALA A 63 7.69 -5.95 -10.31
N VAL A 64 6.91 -6.60 -9.43
CA VAL A 64 6.69 -8.06 -9.44
C VAL A 64 5.45 -8.46 -10.24
N VAL A 65 4.42 -7.60 -10.29
CA VAL A 65 3.20 -7.89 -11.04
C VAL A 65 3.34 -7.38 -12.47
N GLU A 66 3.48 -8.30 -13.42
CA GLU A 66 3.57 -7.97 -14.84
C GLU A 66 2.35 -7.16 -15.30
N ASN A 67 2.62 -6.15 -16.14
CA ASN A 67 1.60 -5.28 -16.72
C ASN A 67 0.76 -4.50 -15.69
N ALA A 68 1.21 -4.38 -14.43
CA ALA A 68 0.56 -3.49 -13.46
C ALA A 68 0.47 -2.06 -14.01
N ASP A 69 -0.70 -1.45 -13.84
CA ASP A 69 -0.94 -0.04 -14.11
C ASP A 69 -0.60 0.80 -12.88
N PHE A 70 -0.86 0.26 -11.68
CA PHE A 70 -0.55 0.88 -10.39
C PHE A 70 0.07 -0.10 -9.40
N GLY A 71 0.95 0.41 -8.54
CA GLY A 71 1.42 -0.26 -7.33
C GLY A 71 0.92 0.46 -6.08
N VAL A 72 0.44 -0.29 -5.09
CA VAL A 72 -0.15 0.25 -3.86
C VAL A 72 0.54 -0.36 -2.64
N GLY A 73 1.09 0.51 -1.80
CA GLY A 73 1.64 0.17 -0.49
C GLY A 73 0.71 0.65 0.61
N VAL A 74 0.41 -0.22 1.57
CA VAL A 74 -0.44 0.09 2.73
C VAL A 74 0.33 -0.31 3.98
N GLU A 75 0.89 0.66 4.70
CA GLU A 75 1.71 0.41 5.89
C GLU A 75 1.09 1.08 7.12
N GLY A 76 0.98 0.32 8.21
CA GLY A 76 0.54 0.84 9.50
C GLY A 76 1.76 1.24 10.33
N GLY A 77 1.59 2.22 11.20
CA GLY A 77 2.67 2.77 12.01
C GLY A 77 2.13 3.39 13.30
N ILE A 78 3.04 3.61 14.24
CA ILE A 78 2.76 4.41 15.44
C ILE A 78 3.35 5.80 15.23
N HIS A 79 2.53 6.82 15.44
CA HIS A 79 2.83 8.22 15.15
C HIS A 79 2.79 9.01 16.45
N LYS A 80 3.86 9.77 16.74
CA LYS A 80 3.92 10.62 17.93
C LYS A 80 3.48 12.05 17.58
N ILE A 81 2.35 12.48 18.13
CA ILE A 81 1.81 13.83 17.95
C ILE A 81 1.76 14.50 19.32
N GLY A 82 2.65 15.46 19.55
CA GLY A 82 2.91 16.01 20.89
C GLY A 82 3.45 14.91 21.82
N ASP A 83 2.82 14.74 22.99
CA ASP A 83 3.20 13.73 23.98
C ASP A 83 2.37 12.43 23.89
N ARG A 84 1.59 12.26 22.81
CA ARG A 84 0.70 11.11 22.63
C ARG A 84 1.10 10.27 21.42
N TYR A 85 0.81 8.98 21.52
CA TYR A 85 0.97 8.02 20.42
C TYR A 85 -0.39 7.70 19.80
N PHE A 86 -0.40 7.63 18.47
CA PHE A 86 -1.56 7.28 17.66
C PHE A 86 -1.19 6.10 16.77
N ASP A 87 -2.11 5.15 16.64
CA ASP A 87 -2.03 4.12 15.61
C ASP A 87 -2.65 4.67 14.32
N GLY A 88 -1.94 4.50 13.21
CA GLY A 88 -2.28 5.08 11.93
C GLY A 88 -1.61 4.33 10.79
N GLY A 89 -1.70 4.88 9.59
CA GLY A 89 -1.05 4.28 8.44
C GLY A 89 -1.00 5.20 7.24
N TRP A 90 -0.08 4.87 6.33
CA TRP A 90 0.13 5.57 5.09
C TRP A 90 -0.17 4.66 3.91
N ILE A 91 -0.80 5.24 2.90
CA ILE A 91 -1.07 4.61 1.62
C ILE A 91 -0.26 5.37 0.57
N VAL A 92 0.58 4.64 -0.17
CA VAL A 92 1.35 5.17 -1.29
C VAL A 92 0.91 4.47 -2.55
N VAL A 93 0.63 5.25 -3.60
CA VAL A 93 0.29 4.77 -4.93
C VAL A 93 1.40 5.22 -5.89
N VAL A 94 1.91 4.29 -6.69
CA VAL A 94 2.89 4.54 -7.75
C VAL A 94 2.32 4.08 -9.09
N ASP A 95 2.72 4.71 -10.17
CA ASP A 95 2.36 4.33 -11.54
C ASP A 95 3.63 4.23 -12.42
N LYS A 96 3.47 4.18 -13.75
CA LYS A 96 4.59 4.08 -14.70
C LYS A 96 5.29 5.44 -14.96
N ASN A 97 4.82 6.55 -14.41
CA ASN A 97 5.23 7.91 -14.80
C ASN A 97 6.20 8.57 -13.83
#